data_AF-A0A2N0WWW9-F1
#
_entry.id   AF-A0A2N0WWW9-F1
#
_cell.length_a   1.000
_cell.length_b   1.000
_cell.length_c   1.000
_cell.angle_alpha   90.00
_cell.angle_beta   90.00
_cell.angle_gamma   90.00
#
_symmetry.space_group_name_H-M   'P 1'
#
loop_
_entity.id
_entity.type
_entity.pdbx_description
1 polymer ?
#
loop_
_entity_poly.entity_id
_entity_poly.type
_entity_poly.pdbx_seq_one_letter_code
_entity_poly.pdbx_strand_id
1 'polypeptide(L)'
;MLGQHLKIEKGNTSAFLEAFVNAYNLDLEVAENNEDTIELLEAKLEQSYLDHDKQQTLNEQLSNELATAKKENKQFRALFEVAEANEQKQIATQRELALSKASVAELQKELTKLKGGDNPKRLREQIKRIKEKSLIEKKRLSTAEGALKEGRRLVERQNKLLGEKDALIGNLKKELAHNTGSGLYHNDEHHLIIWPEKTRYEREDGSHFEGRSLLYLHQSGRGGLISFDPATGEAHMCKAPKNGLRPSEECKVFAKDWLYAVNALQDGIVQDKDMLAVNYNADLKPMKG
;
A
#
# COMPACT_ATOMS: atom_id res chain seq x y z
N MET A 1 -114.20 43.95 -84.26
CA MET A 1 -115.49 43.51 -84.84
C MET A 1 -116.49 44.62 -84.56
N LEU A 2 -116.58 45.63 -85.42
CA LEU A 2 -117.53 45.74 -86.53
C LEU A 2 -119.00 45.67 -86.10
N GLY A 3 -119.64 46.84 -86.11
CA GLY A 3 -120.93 47.05 -86.77
C GLY A 3 -122.18 46.67 -85.99
N GLN A 4 -122.80 47.66 -85.35
CA GLN A 4 -124.26 47.72 -85.32
C GLN A 4 -124.77 49.10 -85.72
N HIS A 5 -125.61 49.04 -86.76
CA HIS A 5 -126.35 50.10 -87.41
C HIS A 5 -127.08 51.03 -86.44
N LEU A 6 -126.74 52.32 -86.43
CA LEU A 6 -127.69 53.37 -86.07
C LEU A 6 -128.36 53.88 -87.35
N LYS A 7 -129.62 53.46 -87.53
CA LYS A 7 -130.57 54.02 -88.49
C LYS A 7 -130.75 55.51 -88.20
N ILE A 8 -130.57 56.32 -89.23
CA ILE A 8 -130.77 57.78 -89.19
C ILE A 8 -132.28 58.05 -89.32
N GLU A 9 -132.95 58.33 -88.21
CA GLU A 9 -134.24 59.02 -88.21
C GLU A 9 -134.00 60.54 -88.22
N LYS A 10 -134.52 61.22 -89.24
CA LYS A 10 -134.50 62.67 -89.37
C LYS A 10 -135.37 63.28 -88.26
N GLY A 11 -134.74 63.64 -87.13
CA GLY A 11 -135.47 64.37 -86.10
C GLY A 11 -134.89 64.45 -84.71
N ASN A 12 -133.60 64.16 -84.46
CA ASN A 12 -132.96 64.66 -83.23
C ASN A 12 -131.43 64.59 -83.31
N THR A 13 -130.83 65.50 -84.08
CA THR A 13 -129.36 65.66 -84.14
C THR A 13 -128.72 65.86 -82.77
N SER A 14 -129.47 66.36 -81.78
CA SER A 14 -129.02 66.54 -80.40
C SER A 14 -128.66 65.21 -79.71
N ALA A 15 -129.55 64.20 -79.77
CA ALA A 15 -129.37 62.94 -79.05
C ALA A 15 -128.20 62.09 -79.61
N PHE A 16 -127.95 62.16 -80.91
CA PHE A 16 -126.81 61.49 -81.54
C PHE A 16 -125.48 62.14 -81.17
N LEU A 17 -125.43 63.49 -81.16
CA LEU A 17 -124.25 64.23 -80.73
C LEU A 17 -123.94 63.96 -79.26
N GLU A 18 -124.96 63.88 -78.40
CA GLU A 18 -124.81 63.60 -76.97
C GLU A 18 -124.29 62.17 -76.70
N ALA A 19 -124.80 61.17 -77.41
CA ALA A 19 -124.29 59.79 -77.33
C ALA A 19 -122.85 59.67 -77.86
N PHE A 20 -122.52 60.39 -78.94
CA PHE A 20 -121.16 60.43 -79.49
C PHE A 20 -120.18 61.11 -78.52
N VAL A 21 -120.57 62.24 -77.91
CA VAL A 21 -119.75 62.94 -76.91
C VAL A 21 -119.55 62.08 -75.67
N ASN A 22 -120.58 61.38 -75.19
CA ASN A 22 -120.43 60.47 -74.04
C ASN A 22 -119.53 59.27 -74.35
N ALA A 23 -119.66 58.66 -75.53
CA ALA A 23 -118.78 57.56 -75.96
C ALA A 23 -117.34 58.05 -76.16
N TYR A 24 -117.15 59.24 -76.72
CA TYR A 24 -115.83 59.86 -76.89
C TYR A 24 -115.19 60.23 -75.55
N ASN A 25 -115.96 60.77 -74.60
CA ASN A 25 -115.48 61.06 -73.25
C ASN A 25 -115.11 59.77 -72.49
N LEU A 26 -115.89 58.69 -72.66
CA LEU A 26 -115.59 57.38 -72.09
C LEU A 26 -114.32 56.78 -72.71
N ASP A 27 -114.16 56.88 -74.03
CA ASP A 27 -112.94 56.46 -74.72
C ASP A 27 -111.73 57.30 -74.27
N LEU A 28 -111.92 58.60 -74.00
CA LEU A 28 -110.89 59.46 -73.41
C LEU A 28 -110.51 58.99 -72.00
N GLU A 29 -111.50 58.72 -71.14
CA GLU A 29 -111.28 58.23 -69.78
C GLU A 29 -110.59 56.85 -69.78
N VAL A 30 -110.93 55.97 -70.72
CA VAL A 30 -110.26 54.68 -70.91
C VAL A 30 -108.83 54.86 -71.44
N ALA A 31 -108.61 55.82 -72.34
CA ALA A 31 -107.28 56.14 -72.84
C ALA A 31 -106.38 56.70 -71.72
N GLU A 32 -106.89 57.62 -70.91
CA GLU A 32 -106.19 58.20 -69.75
C GLU A 32 -105.87 57.12 -68.71
N ASN A 33 -106.82 56.25 -68.35
CA ASN A 33 -106.57 55.14 -67.43
C ASN A 33 -105.54 54.13 -67.98
N ASN A 34 -105.55 53.86 -69.29
CA ASN A 34 -104.57 52.98 -69.92
C ASN A 34 -103.17 53.62 -69.91
N GLU A 35 -103.08 54.92 -70.14
CA GLU A 35 -101.83 55.69 -70.07
C GLU A 35 -101.24 55.63 -68.65
N ASP A 36 -102.05 55.89 -67.61
CA ASP A 36 -101.64 55.75 -66.21
C ASP A 36 -101.18 54.32 -65.86
N THR A 37 -101.85 53.30 -66.42
CA THR A 37 -101.51 51.90 -66.17
C THR A 37 -100.20 51.50 -66.87
N ILE A 38 -99.97 52.00 -68.08
CA ILE A 38 -98.72 51.80 -68.83
C ILE A 38 -97.56 52.46 -68.06
N GLU A 39 -97.72 53.71 -67.63
CA GLU A 39 -96.69 54.42 -66.86
C GLU A 39 -96.34 53.69 -65.55
N LEU A 40 -97.35 53.17 -64.84
CA LEU A 40 -97.14 52.38 -63.63
C LEU A 40 -96.39 51.05 -63.90
N LEU A 41 -96.69 50.37 -65.01
CA LEU A 41 -96.03 49.12 -65.38
C LEU A 41 -94.60 49.34 -65.86
N GLU A 42 -94.34 50.42 -66.60
CA GLU A 42 -93.00 50.84 -67.01
C GLU A 42 -92.13 51.15 -65.78
N ALA A 43 -92.66 51.91 -64.81
CA ALA A 43 -91.96 52.20 -63.56
C ALA A 43 -91.65 50.92 -62.74
N LYS A 44 -92.58 49.96 -62.69
CA LYS A 44 -92.35 48.66 -62.02
C LYS A 44 -91.32 47.81 -62.74
N LEU A 45 -91.32 47.82 -64.07
CA LEU A 45 -90.36 47.09 -64.89
C LEU A 45 -88.95 47.67 -64.72
N GLU A 46 -88.81 49.00 -64.73
CA GLU A 46 -87.56 49.70 -64.47
C GLU A 46 -87.03 49.41 -63.06
N GLN A 47 -87.90 49.44 -62.05
CA GLN A 47 -87.55 49.04 -60.68
C GLN A 47 -87.08 47.57 -60.60
N SER A 48 -87.73 46.65 -61.33
CA SER A 48 -87.32 45.25 -61.38
C SER A 48 -85.94 45.06 -62.01
N TYR A 49 -85.60 45.82 -63.05
CA TYR A 49 -84.26 45.79 -63.65
C TYR A 49 -83.20 46.33 -62.68
N LEU A 50 -83.50 47.44 -61.99
CA LEU A 50 -82.63 48.00 -60.96
C LEU A 50 -82.39 47.00 -59.81
N ASP A 51 -83.41 46.29 -59.37
CA ASP A 51 -83.28 45.32 -58.28
C ASP A 51 -82.55 44.05 -58.71
N HIS A 52 -82.70 43.61 -59.96
CA HIS A 52 -81.90 42.54 -60.53
C HIS A 52 -80.41 42.91 -60.61
N ASP A 53 -80.08 44.12 -61.07
CA ASP A 53 -78.69 44.59 -61.16
C ASP A 53 -78.04 44.70 -59.76
N LYS A 54 -78.79 45.18 -58.76
CA LYS A 54 -78.35 45.17 -57.35
C LYS A 54 -78.11 43.75 -56.82
N GLN A 55 -78.97 42.79 -57.15
CA GLN A 55 -78.79 41.40 -56.74
C GLN A 55 -77.57 40.76 -57.42
N GLN A 56 -77.35 41.06 -58.69
CA GLN A 56 -76.21 40.54 -59.43
C GLN A 56 -74.89 41.08 -58.86
N THR A 57 -74.80 42.38 -58.63
CA THR A 57 -73.63 43.02 -58.00
C THR A 57 -73.37 42.48 -56.59
N LEU A 58 -74.43 42.26 -55.78
CA LEU A 58 -74.30 41.65 -54.46
C LEU A 58 -73.80 40.19 -54.53
N ASN A 59 -74.31 39.39 -55.47
CA ASN A 59 -73.88 38.00 -55.66
C ASN A 59 -72.41 37.92 -56.11
N GLU A 60 -71.97 38.84 -56.97
CA GLU A 60 -70.56 38.95 -57.37
C GLU A 60 -69.66 39.31 -56.17
N GLN A 61 -70.09 40.26 -55.33
CA GLN A 61 -69.38 40.61 -54.09
C GLN A 61 -69.26 39.42 -53.14
N LEU A 62 -70.37 38.72 -52.86
CA LEU A 62 -70.38 37.53 -52.00
C LEU A 62 -69.52 36.40 -52.56
N SER A 63 -69.53 36.18 -53.87
CA SER A 63 -68.67 35.19 -54.52
C SER A 63 -67.19 35.52 -54.34
N ASN A 64 -66.82 36.80 -54.47
CA ASN A 64 -65.45 37.25 -54.25
C ASN A 64 -65.02 37.10 -52.79
N GLU A 65 -65.87 37.48 -51.83
CA GLU A 65 -65.62 37.29 -50.39
C GLU A 65 -65.49 35.81 -50.01
N LEU A 66 -66.31 34.95 -50.61
CA LEU A 66 -66.23 33.51 -50.37
C LEU A 66 -64.95 32.91 -50.96
N ALA A 67 -64.47 33.43 -52.09
CA ALA A 67 -63.19 33.04 -52.68
C ALA A 67 -61.99 33.48 -51.82
N THR A 68 -62.01 34.71 -51.28
CA THR A 68 -60.97 35.20 -50.36
C THR A 68 -60.98 34.41 -49.06
N ALA A 69 -62.15 34.20 -48.44
CA ALA A 69 -62.28 33.43 -47.21
C ALA A 69 -61.80 31.97 -47.39
N LYS A 70 -62.07 31.34 -48.53
CA LYS A 70 -61.54 29.99 -48.85
C LYS A 70 -60.02 29.99 -48.96
N LYS A 71 -59.44 31.00 -49.61
CA LYS A 71 -57.99 31.14 -49.76
C LYS A 71 -57.31 31.34 -48.39
N GLU A 72 -57.87 32.21 -47.56
CA GLU A 72 -57.40 32.46 -46.20
C GLU A 72 -57.52 31.20 -45.33
N ASN A 73 -58.65 30.48 -45.37
CA ASN A 73 -58.81 29.24 -44.61
C ASN A 73 -57.75 28.19 -45.00
N LYS A 74 -57.43 28.08 -46.30
CA LYS A 74 -56.35 27.18 -46.77
C LYS A 74 -54.98 27.61 -46.26
N GLN A 75 -54.70 28.92 -46.22
CA GLN A 75 -53.46 29.45 -45.64
C GLN A 75 -53.38 29.19 -44.13
N PHE A 76 -54.47 29.38 -43.39
CA PHE A 76 -54.52 29.10 -41.96
C PHE A 76 -54.30 27.62 -41.65
N ARG A 77 -54.88 26.70 -42.43
CA ARG A 77 -54.63 25.26 -42.26
C ARG A 77 -53.16 24.91 -42.47
N ALA A 78 -52.53 25.44 -43.53
CA ALA A 78 -51.11 25.23 -43.79
C ALA A 78 -50.23 25.80 -42.67
N LEU A 79 -50.58 26.98 -42.13
CA LEU A 79 -49.89 27.56 -40.96
C LEU A 79 -50.05 26.67 -39.72
N PHE A 80 -51.23 26.09 -39.51
CA PHE A 80 -51.51 25.21 -38.38
C PHE A 80 -50.68 23.91 -38.45
N GLU A 81 -50.59 23.29 -39.63
CA GLU A 81 -49.74 22.12 -39.85
C GLU A 81 -48.26 22.41 -39.56
N VAL A 82 -47.77 23.57 -39.98
CA VAL A 82 -46.39 24.01 -39.67
C VAL A 82 -46.21 24.26 -38.17
N ALA A 83 -47.21 24.86 -37.51
CA ALA A 83 -47.17 25.11 -36.07
C ALA A 83 -47.13 23.81 -35.26
N GLU A 84 -47.97 22.82 -35.59
CA GLU A 84 -47.97 21.50 -34.96
C GLU A 84 -46.62 20.78 -35.15
N ALA A 85 -46.08 20.81 -36.38
CA ALA A 85 -44.77 20.22 -36.65
C ALA A 85 -43.65 20.89 -35.84
N ASN A 86 -43.75 22.20 -35.60
CA ASN A 86 -42.76 22.94 -34.83
C ASN A 86 -42.90 22.67 -33.32
N GLU A 87 -44.12 22.54 -32.82
CA GLU A 87 -44.40 22.15 -31.43
C GLU A 87 -43.83 20.77 -31.12
N GLN A 88 -44.06 19.78 -32.00
CA GLN A 88 -43.50 18.43 -31.84
C GLN A 88 -41.97 18.45 -31.79
N LYS A 89 -41.33 19.23 -32.66
CA LYS A 89 -39.86 19.43 -32.62
C LYS A 89 -39.44 20.04 -31.29
N GLN A 90 -40.14 21.06 -30.81
CA GLN A 90 -39.80 21.72 -29.55
C GLN A 90 -39.91 20.78 -28.35
N ILE A 91 -40.94 19.92 -28.31
CA ILE A 91 -41.10 18.89 -27.29
C ILE A 91 -39.93 17.89 -27.33
N ALA A 92 -39.53 17.44 -28.52
CA ALA A 92 -38.40 16.54 -28.69
C ALA A 92 -37.08 17.18 -28.18
N THR A 93 -36.80 18.43 -28.58
CA THR A 93 -35.61 19.17 -28.13
C THR A 93 -35.60 19.39 -26.62
N GLN A 94 -36.75 19.67 -26.01
CA GLN A 94 -36.85 19.81 -24.55
C GLN A 94 -36.54 18.49 -23.82
N ARG A 95 -36.99 17.36 -24.36
CA ARG A 95 -36.66 16.03 -23.81
C ARG A 95 -35.17 15.74 -23.91
N GLU A 96 -34.55 16.01 -25.05
CA GLU A 96 -33.10 15.86 -25.23
C GLU A 96 -32.29 16.76 -24.29
N LEU A 97 -32.73 18.01 -24.11
CA LEU A 97 -32.10 18.94 -23.17
C LEU A 97 -32.21 18.43 -21.74
N ALA A 98 -33.36 17.89 -21.34
CA ALA A 98 -33.55 17.32 -20.01
C ALA A 98 -32.64 16.11 -19.77
N LEU A 99 -32.53 15.19 -20.75
CA LEU A 99 -31.63 14.03 -20.69
C LEU A 99 -30.16 14.46 -20.63
N SER A 100 -29.77 15.43 -21.45
CA SER A 100 -28.41 15.98 -21.46
C SER A 100 -28.05 16.63 -20.12
N LYS A 101 -28.95 17.44 -19.55
CA LYS A 101 -28.75 18.02 -18.20
C LYS A 101 -28.62 16.96 -17.12
N ALA A 102 -29.41 15.90 -17.16
CA ALA A 102 -29.31 14.78 -16.22
C ALA A 102 -27.96 14.07 -16.35
N SER A 103 -27.50 13.80 -17.57
CA SER A 103 -26.20 13.19 -17.85
C SER A 103 -25.04 14.06 -17.35
N VAL A 104 -25.07 15.37 -17.62
CA VAL A 104 -24.06 16.31 -17.10
C VAL A 104 -24.03 16.35 -15.58
N ALA A 105 -25.19 16.34 -14.92
CA ALA A 105 -25.27 16.31 -13.47
C ALA A 105 -24.68 15.00 -12.89
N GLU A 106 -24.93 13.86 -13.53
CA GLU A 106 -24.38 12.58 -13.09
C GLU A 106 -22.87 12.50 -13.31
N LEU A 107 -22.37 12.94 -14.47
CA LEU A 107 -20.94 13.06 -14.74
C LEU A 107 -20.25 14.01 -13.75
N GLN A 108 -20.88 15.12 -13.36
CA GLN A 108 -20.34 16.00 -12.32
C GLN A 108 -20.29 15.30 -10.95
N LYS A 109 -21.28 14.47 -10.60
CA LYS A 109 -21.24 13.65 -9.38
C LYS A 109 -20.14 12.60 -9.44
N GLU A 110 -19.96 11.92 -10.57
CA GLU A 110 -18.84 10.97 -10.74
C GLU A 110 -17.49 11.68 -10.65
N LEU A 111 -17.35 12.85 -11.26
CA LEU A 111 -16.12 13.64 -11.26
C LEU A 111 -15.81 14.18 -9.85
N THR A 112 -16.83 14.54 -9.07
CA THR A 112 -16.68 14.91 -7.65
C THR A 112 -16.39 13.70 -6.77
N LYS A 113 -16.98 12.52 -7.02
CA LYS A 113 -16.63 11.26 -6.35
C LYS A 113 -15.18 10.86 -6.64
N LEU A 114 -14.73 10.93 -7.90
CA LEU A 114 -13.35 10.68 -8.30
C LEU A 114 -12.38 11.70 -7.66
N LYS A 115 -12.76 12.98 -7.59
CA LYS A 115 -11.99 14.00 -6.86
C LYS A 115 -12.03 13.81 -5.33
N GLY A 116 -13.08 13.19 -4.79
CA GLY A 116 -13.33 12.99 -3.37
C GLY A 116 -12.67 11.74 -2.78
N GLY A 117 -12.55 10.66 -3.56
CA GLY A 117 -11.90 9.41 -3.15
C GLY A 117 -10.38 9.52 -3.07
N ASP A 118 -9.77 10.16 -4.07
CA ASP A 118 -8.32 10.38 -4.13
C ASP A 118 -8.02 11.74 -4.76
N ASN A 119 -8.06 12.80 -3.95
CA ASN A 119 -7.67 14.12 -4.43
C ASN A 119 -6.20 14.06 -4.89
N PRO A 120 -5.85 14.44 -6.13
CA PRO A 120 -4.47 14.45 -6.62
C PRO A 120 -3.50 15.22 -5.73
N LYS A 121 -4.01 16.13 -4.89
CA LYS A 121 -3.24 16.82 -3.86
C LYS A 121 -2.87 15.90 -2.68
N ARG A 122 -3.81 15.08 -2.20
CA ARG A 122 -3.60 14.09 -1.12
C ARG A 122 -2.63 12.99 -1.55
N LEU A 123 -2.78 12.48 -2.77
CA LEU A 123 -1.84 11.50 -3.34
C LEU A 123 -0.43 12.08 -3.45
N ARG A 124 -0.28 13.34 -3.89
CA ARG A 124 1.02 14.03 -3.91
C ARG A 124 1.63 14.18 -2.51
N GLU A 125 0.83 14.55 -1.51
CA GLU A 125 1.29 14.63 -0.13
C GLU A 125 1.65 13.26 0.47
N GLN A 126 0.90 12.20 0.16
CA GLN A 126 1.25 10.84 0.56
C GLN A 126 2.56 10.39 -0.08
N ILE A 127 2.74 10.61 -1.39
CA ILE A 127 3.99 10.32 -2.10
C ILE A 127 5.16 11.07 -1.47
N LYS A 128 4.99 12.36 -1.13
CA LYS A 128 6.03 13.15 -0.46
C LYS A 128 6.41 12.53 0.90
N ARG A 129 5.41 12.19 1.73
CA ARG A 129 5.63 11.53 3.03
C ARG A 129 6.33 10.18 2.90
N ILE A 130 5.95 9.38 1.91
CA ILE A 130 6.60 8.08 1.65
C ILE A 130 8.05 8.27 1.22
N LYS A 131 8.34 9.24 0.34
CA LYS A 131 9.72 9.56 -0.07
C LYS A 131 10.58 9.99 1.10
N GLU A 132 10.08 10.91 1.94
CA GLU A 132 10.78 11.39 3.14
C GLU A 132 11.06 10.24 4.11
N LYS A 133 10.06 9.38 4.39
CA LYS A 133 10.25 8.18 5.21
C LYS A 133 11.31 7.25 4.63
N SER A 134 11.27 6.99 3.32
CA SER A 134 12.26 6.12 2.67
C SER A 134 13.68 6.67 2.78
N LEU A 135 13.83 8.00 2.77
CA LEU A 135 15.13 8.67 2.84
C LEU A 135 15.71 8.62 4.26
N ILE A 136 14.85 8.73 5.27
CA ILE A 136 15.22 8.52 6.68
C ILE A 136 15.63 7.06 6.91
N GLU A 137 14.84 6.11 6.42
CA GLU A 137 15.18 4.68 6.57
C GLU A 137 16.47 4.31 5.84
N LYS A 138 16.73 4.86 4.64
CA LYS A 138 18.04 4.68 3.97
C LYS A 138 19.21 5.21 4.78
N LYS A 139 19.06 6.37 5.44
CA LYS A 139 20.09 6.91 6.33
C LYS A 139 20.32 6.01 7.54
N ARG A 140 19.25 5.54 8.19
CA ARG A 140 19.33 4.60 9.32
C ARG A 140 20.02 3.31 8.93
N LEU A 141 19.67 2.75 7.77
CA LEU A 141 20.29 1.55 7.23
C LEU A 141 21.78 1.75 7.01
N SER A 142 22.19 2.86 6.37
CA SER A 142 23.60 3.17 6.15
C SER A 142 24.39 3.32 7.46
N THR A 143 23.81 3.96 8.47
CA THR A 143 24.44 4.07 9.80
C THR A 143 24.58 2.69 10.47
N ALA A 144 23.54 1.85 10.39
CA ALA A 144 23.57 0.50 10.95
C ALA A 144 24.61 -0.38 10.25
N GLU A 145 24.71 -0.31 8.92
CA GLU A 145 25.74 -1.02 8.14
C GLU A 145 27.16 -0.58 8.52
N GLY A 146 27.36 0.73 8.73
CA GLY A 146 28.61 1.28 9.23
C GLY A 146 29.01 0.71 10.58
N ALA A 147 28.08 0.74 11.55
CA ALA A 147 28.30 0.19 12.89
C ALA A 147 28.58 -1.32 12.87
N LEU A 148 27.90 -2.08 12.00
CA LEU A 148 28.09 -3.52 11.87
C LEU A 148 29.48 -3.85 11.31
N LYS A 149 29.97 -3.05 10.36
CA LYS A 149 31.33 -3.17 9.82
C LYS A 149 32.40 -2.86 10.87
N GLU A 150 32.20 -1.83 11.69
CA GLU A 150 33.10 -1.52 12.80
C GLU A 150 33.08 -2.62 13.87
N GLY A 151 31.89 -3.12 14.23
CA GLY A 151 31.74 -4.24 15.16
C GLY A 151 32.49 -5.49 14.70
N ARG A 152 32.41 -5.85 13.41
CA ARG A 152 33.18 -6.98 12.84
C ARG A 152 34.69 -6.78 12.99
N ARG A 153 35.20 -5.58 12.71
CA ARG A 153 36.63 -5.26 12.89
C ARG A 153 37.07 -5.35 14.34
N LEU A 154 36.22 -4.93 15.27
CA LEU A 154 36.51 -5.03 16.71
C LEU A 154 36.62 -6.49 17.16
N VAL A 155 35.67 -7.33 16.75
CA VAL A 155 35.67 -8.77 17.07
C VAL A 155 36.91 -9.45 16.50
N GLU A 156 37.27 -9.18 15.25
CA GLU A 156 38.48 -9.73 14.62
C GLU A 156 39.75 -9.33 15.39
N ARG A 157 39.84 -8.07 15.81
CA ARG A 157 40.96 -7.57 16.63
C ARG A 157 41.00 -8.25 18.00
N GLN A 158 39.85 -8.43 18.66
CA GLN A 158 39.78 -9.10 19.96
C GLN A 158 40.17 -10.57 19.86
N ASN A 159 39.73 -11.29 18.82
CA ASN A 159 40.12 -12.67 18.60
C ASN A 159 41.63 -12.82 18.38
N LYS A 160 42.24 -11.89 17.65
CA LYS A 160 43.70 -11.87 17.47
C LYS A 160 44.42 -11.67 18.81
N LEU A 161 43.99 -10.67 19.59
CA LEU A 161 44.55 -10.41 20.92
C LEU A 161 44.40 -11.62 21.85
N LEU A 162 43.25 -12.29 21.82
CA LEU A 162 43.01 -13.50 22.62
C LEU A 162 44.02 -14.60 22.27
N GLY A 163 44.22 -14.87 20.97
CA GLY A 163 45.21 -15.86 20.52
C GLY A 163 46.64 -15.50 20.93
N GLU A 164 47.01 -14.21 20.89
CA GLU A 164 48.32 -13.74 21.38
C GLU A 164 48.47 -13.97 22.90
N LYS A 165 47.41 -13.77 23.68
CA LYS A 165 47.42 -14.02 25.13
C LYS A 165 47.48 -15.50 25.48
N ASP A 166 46.75 -16.35 24.77
CA ASP A 166 46.80 -17.80 24.97
C ASP A 166 48.20 -18.35 24.68
N ALA A 167 48.84 -17.87 23.61
CA ALA A 167 50.23 -18.22 23.29
C ALA A 167 51.20 -17.78 24.40
N LEU A 168 51.03 -16.56 24.93
CA LEU A 168 51.85 -16.06 26.04
C LEU A 168 51.66 -16.89 27.32
N ILE A 169 50.42 -17.24 27.67
CA ILE A 169 50.12 -18.11 28.81
C ILE A 169 50.79 -19.48 28.62
N GLY A 170 50.73 -20.05 27.42
CA GLY A 170 51.40 -21.31 27.11
C GLY A 170 52.92 -21.25 27.31
N ASN A 171 53.55 -20.15 26.90
CA ASN A 171 54.99 -19.95 27.10
C ASN A 171 55.35 -19.77 28.58
N LEU A 172 54.61 -18.94 29.31
CA LEU A 172 54.83 -18.72 30.74
C LEU A 172 54.68 -20.01 31.56
N LYS A 173 53.72 -20.88 31.21
CA LYS A 173 53.57 -22.20 31.83
C LYS A 173 54.80 -23.09 31.61
N LYS A 174 55.37 -23.08 30.40
CA LYS A 174 56.60 -23.83 30.07
C LYS A 174 57.81 -23.28 30.83
N GLU A 175 57.97 -21.97 30.89
CA GLU A 175 59.04 -21.31 31.64
C GLU A 175 58.94 -21.62 33.14
N LEU A 176 57.73 -21.61 33.70
CA LEU A 176 57.51 -21.99 35.10
C LEU A 176 57.89 -23.45 35.34
N ALA A 177 57.45 -24.37 34.48
CA ALA A 177 57.82 -25.79 34.60
C ALA A 177 59.34 -26.02 34.50
N HIS A 178 60.08 -25.19 33.76
CA HIS A 178 61.52 -25.32 33.59
C HIS A 178 62.34 -24.63 34.70
N ASN A 179 61.89 -23.48 35.20
CA ASN A 179 62.59 -22.70 36.23
C ASN A 179 62.32 -23.20 37.65
N THR A 180 61.25 -23.96 37.87
CA THR A 180 61.00 -24.61 39.15
C THR A 180 61.60 -26.01 39.12
N GLY A 181 62.91 -26.11 39.36
CA GLY A 181 63.49 -27.30 39.99
C GLY A 181 62.92 -27.41 41.41
N SER A 182 61.62 -27.68 41.52
CA SER A 182 60.83 -27.46 42.72
C SER A 182 61.18 -28.55 43.72
N GLY A 183 61.84 -28.16 44.81
CA GLY A 183 61.87 -28.99 46.02
C GLY A 183 60.45 -29.41 46.35
N LEU A 184 60.23 -30.72 46.40
CA LEU A 184 58.94 -31.34 46.68
C LEU A 184 58.66 -31.34 48.19
N TYR A 185 59.70 -31.44 48.99
CA TYR A 185 59.63 -31.51 50.44
C TYR A 185 60.75 -30.70 51.06
N HIS A 186 60.41 -29.90 52.05
CA HIS A 186 61.38 -29.23 52.91
C HIS A 186 60.90 -29.30 54.37
N ASN A 187 61.71 -29.90 55.24
CA ASN A 187 61.46 -29.97 56.67
C ASN A 187 62.80 -29.94 57.41
N ASP A 188 63.05 -28.85 58.13
CA ASP A 188 64.32 -28.51 58.77
C ASP A 188 65.52 -28.77 57.86
N GLU A 189 66.32 -29.78 58.19
CA GLU A 189 67.57 -30.12 57.54
C GLU A 189 67.38 -31.03 56.30
N HIS A 190 66.14 -31.45 56.02
CA HIS A 190 65.81 -32.47 55.03
C HIS A 190 65.09 -31.86 53.83
N HIS A 191 65.59 -32.18 52.64
CA HIS A 191 65.02 -31.73 51.38
C HIS A 191 64.82 -32.92 50.44
N LEU A 192 63.68 -32.96 49.73
CA LEU A 192 63.47 -33.89 48.61
C LEU A 192 63.20 -33.09 47.34
N ILE A 193 63.87 -33.46 46.26
CA ILE A 193 63.73 -32.87 44.93
C ILE A 193 63.40 -34.00 43.95
N ILE A 194 62.53 -33.73 42.99
CA ILE A 194 62.17 -34.73 41.98
C ILE A 194 63.37 -34.94 41.04
N TRP A 195 63.80 -36.19 40.86
CA TRP A 195 64.84 -36.50 39.89
C TRP A 195 64.24 -36.48 38.46
N PRO A 196 64.85 -35.76 37.52
CA PRO A 196 64.22 -35.44 36.23
C PRO A 196 64.06 -36.66 35.31
N GLU A 197 64.83 -37.74 35.53
CA GLU A 197 64.82 -38.94 34.70
C GLU A 197 64.37 -40.19 35.47
N LYS A 198 63.83 -41.19 34.77
CA LYS A 198 63.63 -42.52 35.35
C LYS A 198 64.99 -43.18 35.54
N THR A 199 65.21 -43.80 36.69
CA THR A 199 66.45 -44.49 36.99
C THR A 199 66.20 -45.99 37.01
N ARG A 200 67.11 -46.75 36.40
CA ARG A 200 67.12 -48.21 36.42
C ARG A 200 67.97 -48.69 37.59
N TYR A 201 67.40 -49.55 38.42
CA TYR A 201 68.04 -50.14 39.60
C TYR A 201 68.18 -51.65 39.42
N GLU A 202 69.26 -52.21 39.96
CA GLU A 202 69.52 -53.65 40.02
C GLU A 202 69.33 -54.12 41.47
N ARG A 203 68.56 -55.21 41.64
CA ARG A 203 68.31 -55.87 42.93
C ARG A 203 69.42 -56.86 43.26
N GLU A 204 69.47 -57.31 44.52
CA GLU A 204 70.48 -58.29 44.98
C GLU A 204 70.38 -59.66 44.28
N ASP A 205 69.22 -59.98 43.68
CA ASP A 205 68.97 -61.18 42.87
C ASP A 205 69.35 -61.03 41.38
N GLY A 206 69.85 -59.85 40.96
CA GLY A 206 70.19 -59.52 39.57
C GLY A 206 68.99 -59.08 38.71
N SER A 207 67.77 -59.02 39.26
CA SER A 207 66.62 -58.45 38.57
C SER A 207 66.69 -56.92 38.53
N HIS A 208 65.99 -56.29 37.59
CA HIS A 208 66.00 -54.84 37.44
C HIS A 208 64.60 -54.25 37.59
N PHE A 209 64.53 -53.02 38.10
CA PHE A 209 63.32 -52.20 38.05
C PHE A 209 63.65 -50.79 37.59
N GLU A 210 62.67 -50.12 37.00
CA GLU A 210 62.79 -48.74 36.53
C GLU A 210 61.71 -47.90 37.20
N GLY A 211 62.07 -46.71 37.67
CA GLY A 211 61.14 -45.82 38.32
C GLY A 211 61.66 -44.40 38.46
N ARG A 212 60.75 -43.49 38.82
CA ARG A 212 61.09 -42.15 39.27
C ARG A 212 61.75 -42.22 40.65
N SER A 213 62.71 -41.35 40.89
CA SER A 213 63.41 -41.25 42.16
C SER A 213 63.31 -39.85 42.73
N LEU A 214 63.48 -39.73 44.05
CA LEU A 214 63.62 -38.45 44.72
C LEU A 214 65.09 -38.27 45.11
N LEU A 215 65.66 -37.12 44.77
CA LEU A 215 66.94 -36.67 45.29
C LEU A 215 66.73 -36.15 46.71
N TYR A 216 67.26 -36.88 47.67
CA TYR A 216 67.36 -36.44 49.05
C TYR A 216 68.63 -35.62 49.25
N LEU A 217 68.49 -34.44 49.83
CA LEU A 217 69.58 -33.56 50.24
C LEU A 217 69.41 -33.18 51.71
N HIS A 218 70.51 -33.19 52.44
CA HIS A 218 70.58 -32.71 53.81
C HIS A 218 71.39 -31.42 53.92
N GLN A 219 71.13 -30.58 54.94
CA GLN A 219 71.83 -29.31 55.14
C GLN A 219 73.36 -29.44 55.18
N SER A 220 73.86 -30.61 55.57
CA SER A 220 75.30 -30.92 55.58
C SER A 220 75.92 -31.07 54.18
N GLY A 221 75.15 -30.82 53.11
CA GLY A 221 75.57 -31.00 51.71
C GLY A 221 75.66 -32.46 51.25
N ARG A 222 75.23 -33.40 52.08
CA ARG A 222 75.21 -34.84 51.74
C ARG A 222 73.84 -35.17 51.16
N GLY A 223 73.81 -36.09 50.20
CA GLY A 223 72.56 -36.52 49.58
C GLY A 223 72.63 -37.92 48.99
N GLY A 224 71.48 -38.39 48.53
CA GLY A 224 71.32 -39.70 47.91
C GLY A 224 69.98 -39.79 47.18
N LEU A 225 69.86 -40.77 46.28
CA LEU A 225 68.59 -41.06 45.63
C LEU A 225 67.77 -42.00 46.51
N ILE A 226 66.49 -41.67 46.66
CA ILE A 226 65.46 -42.54 47.24
C ILE A 226 64.62 -43.07 46.08
N SER A 227 64.54 -44.39 45.97
CA SER A 227 63.72 -45.10 44.99
C SER A 227 62.72 -46.00 45.70
N PHE A 228 61.65 -46.39 44.99
CA PHE A 228 60.63 -47.29 45.49
C PHE A 228 60.71 -48.59 44.72
N ASP A 229 60.86 -49.71 45.44
CA ASP A 229 60.84 -51.04 44.83
C ASP A 229 59.40 -51.61 44.88
N PRO A 230 58.74 -51.82 43.72
CA PRO A 230 57.38 -52.36 43.68
C PRO A 230 57.24 -53.76 44.28
N ALA A 231 58.32 -54.54 44.34
CA ALA A 231 58.29 -55.91 44.84
C ALA A 231 58.30 -55.99 46.38
N THR A 232 59.01 -55.06 47.04
CA THR A 232 59.07 -54.99 48.51
C THR A 232 58.03 -54.03 49.08
N GLY A 233 57.51 -53.11 48.27
CA GLY A 233 56.61 -52.05 48.73
C GLY A 233 57.30 -51.01 49.61
N GLU A 234 58.63 -51.00 49.63
CA GLU A 234 59.43 -50.12 50.47
C GLU A 234 60.21 -49.09 49.63
N ALA A 235 60.32 -47.88 50.18
CA ALA A 235 61.20 -46.85 49.63
C ALA A 235 62.59 -47.00 50.26
N HIS A 236 63.60 -47.21 49.44
CA HIS A 236 64.97 -47.40 49.86
C HIS A 236 65.85 -46.26 49.34
N MET A 237 66.71 -45.76 50.22
CA MET A 237 67.82 -44.90 49.80
C MET A 237 68.99 -45.79 49.39
N CYS A 238 69.73 -45.42 48.35
CA CYS A 238 70.96 -46.13 47.97
C CYS A 238 71.87 -46.34 49.19
N LYS A 239 72.47 -47.54 49.34
CA LYS A 239 73.26 -47.94 50.52
C LYS A 239 74.29 -46.86 50.86
N ALA A 240 74.08 -46.18 51.99
CA ALA A 240 74.98 -45.13 52.44
C ALA A 240 76.26 -45.77 53.04
N PRO A 241 77.44 -45.16 52.88
CA PRO A 241 78.68 -45.63 53.51
C PRO A 241 78.56 -45.65 55.05
N LYS A 242 79.47 -46.33 55.77
CA LYS A 242 79.48 -46.32 57.25
C LYS A 242 79.51 -44.86 57.76
N ASN A 243 78.61 -44.51 58.70
CA ASN A 243 78.25 -43.14 59.10
C ASN A 243 77.44 -42.34 58.07
N GLY A 244 76.71 -43.05 57.23
CA GLY A 244 75.86 -42.52 56.18
C GLY A 244 74.70 -41.70 56.71
N LEU A 245 74.32 -40.71 55.92
CA LEU A 245 73.19 -39.83 56.15
C LEU A 245 71.90 -40.65 56.31
N ARG A 246 71.05 -40.31 57.29
CA ARG A 246 69.74 -40.95 57.47
C ARG A 246 68.67 -39.88 57.34
N PRO A 247 67.71 -40.01 56.40
CA PRO A 247 66.55 -39.12 56.39
C PRO A 247 65.74 -39.28 57.69
N SER A 248 65.04 -38.21 58.12
CA SER A 248 64.08 -38.31 59.22
C SER A 248 62.94 -39.28 58.88
N GLU A 249 62.24 -39.79 59.89
CA GLU A 249 61.11 -40.70 59.65
C GLU A 249 59.98 -40.01 58.89
N GLU A 250 59.71 -38.73 59.14
CA GLU A 250 58.71 -37.95 58.39
C GLU A 250 59.10 -37.81 56.92
N CYS A 251 60.38 -37.55 56.64
CA CYS A 251 60.91 -37.47 55.28
C CYS A 251 60.79 -38.81 54.54
N LYS A 252 61.06 -39.94 55.21
CA LYS A 252 60.91 -41.28 54.62
C LYS A 252 59.45 -41.61 54.32
N VAL A 253 58.54 -41.30 55.24
CA VAL A 253 57.10 -41.55 55.04
C VAL A 253 56.60 -40.76 53.84
N PHE A 254 56.92 -39.46 53.79
CA PHE A 254 56.56 -38.62 52.66
C PHE A 254 57.14 -39.13 51.34
N ALA A 255 58.43 -39.47 51.32
CA ALA A 255 59.09 -40.01 50.12
C ALA A 255 58.44 -41.31 49.65
N LYS A 256 58.10 -42.21 50.57
CA LYS A 256 57.43 -43.48 50.27
C LYS A 256 56.06 -43.26 49.66
N ASP A 257 55.23 -42.43 50.28
CA ASP A 257 53.86 -42.20 49.83
C ASP A 257 53.83 -41.51 48.45
N TRP A 258 54.71 -40.53 48.25
CA TRP A 258 54.86 -39.87 46.95
C TRP A 258 55.37 -40.83 45.87
N LEU A 259 56.45 -41.58 46.15
CA LEU A 259 57.02 -42.53 45.19
C LEU A 259 56.06 -43.68 44.87
N TYR A 260 55.25 -44.12 45.83
CA TYR A 260 54.19 -45.08 45.59
C TYR A 260 53.13 -44.49 44.64
N ALA A 261 52.64 -43.28 44.90
CA ALA A 261 51.69 -42.63 44.02
C ALA A 261 52.22 -42.49 42.58
N VAL A 262 53.46 -42.03 42.44
CA VAL A 262 54.08 -41.80 41.12
C VAL A 262 54.44 -43.09 40.40
N ASN A 263 55.13 -44.02 41.07
CA ASN A 263 55.64 -45.22 40.40
C ASN A 263 54.61 -46.34 40.32
N ALA A 264 53.81 -46.58 41.37
CA ALA A 264 52.85 -47.68 41.38
C ALA A 264 51.51 -47.29 40.74
N LEU A 265 51.04 -46.05 40.89
CA LEU A 265 49.74 -45.63 40.36
C LEU A 265 49.82 -44.88 39.02
N GLN A 266 50.93 -44.16 38.76
CA GLN A 266 51.08 -43.29 37.59
C GLN A 266 52.20 -43.75 36.63
N ASP A 267 52.74 -44.96 36.80
CA ASP A 267 53.80 -45.53 35.94
C ASP A 267 55.02 -44.61 35.76
N GLY A 268 55.38 -43.87 36.82
CA GLY A 268 56.52 -42.95 36.85
C GLY A 268 56.31 -41.63 36.07
N ILE A 269 55.07 -41.31 35.69
CA ILE A 269 54.66 -40.04 35.08
C ILE A 269 54.21 -39.09 36.20
N VAL A 270 54.96 -38.00 36.39
CA VAL A 270 54.65 -36.97 37.39
C VAL A 270 53.54 -36.05 36.85
N GLN A 271 52.45 -35.87 37.59
CA GLN A 271 51.35 -34.97 37.24
C GLN A 271 51.44 -33.64 38.01
N ASP A 272 50.69 -32.63 37.60
CA ASP A 272 50.72 -31.29 38.22
C ASP A 272 50.46 -31.30 39.74
N LYS A 273 49.58 -32.21 40.21
CA LYS A 273 49.30 -32.37 41.65
C LYS A 273 50.50 -32.91 42.45
N ASP A 274 51.38 -33.65 41.79
CA ASP A 274 52.55 -34.30 42.40
C ASP A 274 53.76 -33.33 42.46
N MET A 275 53.65 -32.18 41.78
CA MET A 275 54.62 -31.08 41.79
C MET A 275 54.34 -30.06 42.90
N LEU A 276 53.32 -30.28 43.73
CA LEU A 276 52.99 -29.38 44.84
C LEU A 276 54.04 -29.49 45.94
N ALA A 277 54.85 -28.45 46.09
CA ALA A 277 55.87 -28.36 47.13
C ALA A 277 55.24 -28.32 48.53
N VAL A 278 55.77 -29.12 49.45
CA VAL A 278 55.38 -29.11 50.85
C VAL A 278 56.54 -28.60 51.70
N ASN A 279 56.34 -27.44 52.34
CA ASN A 279 57.31 -26.82 53.23
C ASN A 279 56.76 -26.81 54.66
N TYR A 280 57.42 -27.53 55.56
CA TYR A 280 57.06 -27.63 56.97
C TYR A 280 57.76 -26.58 57.84
N ASN A 281 58.70 -25.83 57.26
CA ASN A 281 59.38 -24.74 57.94
C ASN A 281 58.53 -23.47 57.82
N ALA A 282 58.03 -22.96 58.95
CA ALA A 282 57.40 -21.63 59.01
C ALA A 282 58.41 -20.58 58.50
N ASP A 283 57.99 -19.74 57.55
CA ASP A 283 58.74 -18.70 56.84
C ASP A 283 60.22 -18.62 57.25
N LEU A 284 61.11 -19.11 56.39
CA LEU A 284 62.56 -18.94 56.51
C LEU A 284 62.84 -17.50 56.98
N LYS A 285 63.13 -17.32 58.27
CA LYS A 285 63.46 -16.00 58.80
C LYS A 285 64.66 -15.54 57.98
N PRO A 286 64.60 -14.36 57.34
CA PRO A 286 65.73 -13.89 56.56
C PRO A 286 66.96 -13.91 57.47
N MET A 287 68.00 -14.61 57.02
CA MET A 287 69.30 -14.56 57.67
C MET A 287 69.66 -13.08 57.80
N LYS A 288 69.86 -12.63 59.05
CA LYS A 288 70.43 -11.31 59.31
C LYS A 288 71.86 -11.33 58.78
N GLY A 289 72.04 -10.83 57.56
CA GLY A 289 73.32 -10.32 57.08
C GLY A 289 73.68 -9.03 57.79
#